data_AF-A0A7K3YFW9-F1
#
_entry.id   AF-A0A7K3YFW9-F1
#
_cell.length_a   1.000
_cell.length_b   1.000
_cell.length_c   1.000
_cell.angle_alpha   90.00
_cell.angle_beta   90.00
_cell.angle_gamma   90.00
#
_symmetry.space_group_name_H-M   'P 1'
#
loop_
_entity.id
_entity.type
_entity.pdbx_description
1 polymer ?
#
loop_
_entity_poly.entity_id
_entity_poly.type
_entity_poly.pdbx_seq_one_letter_code
_entity_poly.pdbx_strand_id
1 'polypeptide(L)' 'MTTLDKQEILIIFASFLIGSSVGWWSRMHGGDSLIAVAATLAGTVAGYLVIVTVLRAMGHPVR' A
#
# COMPACT_ATOMS: atom_id res chain seq x y z
N MET A 1 -8.28 -22.37 9.65
CA MET A 1 -7.06 -21.60 9.98
C MET A 1 -6.43 -21.21 8.66
N THR A 2 -6.74 -20.01 8.20
CA THR A 2 -6.37 -19.50 6.87
C THR A 2 -4.87 -19.21 6.86
N THR A 3 -4.10 -20.03 6.14
CA THR A 3 -2.73 -19.68 5.78
C THR A 3 -2.83 -18.46 4.88
N LEU A 4 -2.64 -17.27 5.45
CA LEU A 4 -2.54 -16.04 4.67
C LEU A 4 -1.44 -16.27 3.65
N ASP A 5 -1.79 -16.22 2.36
CA ASP A 5 -0.89 -16.68 1.32
C ASP A 5 0.36 -15.79 1.37
N LYS A 6 1.55 -16.38 1.26
CA LYS A 6 2.82 -15.63 1.43
C LYS A 6 2.88 -14.42 0.49
N GLN A 7 2.19 -14.52 -0.64
CA GLN A 7 1.97 -13.46 -1.62
C GLN A 7 1.08 -12.32 -1.09
N GLU A 8 -0.03 -12.61 -0.41
CA GLU A 8 -0.89 -11.58 0.19
C GLU A 8 -0.14 -10.76 1.24
N ILE A 9 0.65 -11.42 2.09
CA ILE A 9 1.47 -10.75 3.11
C ILE A 9 2.45 -9.78 2.44
N LEU A 10 3.11 -10.20 1.36
CA LEU A 10 4.03 -9.36 0.61
C LEU A 10 3.32 -8.18 -0.07
N ILE A 11 2.12 -8.40 -0.61
CA ILE A 11 1.31 -7.33 -1.24
C ILE A 11 0.92 -6.28 -0.19
N ILE A 12 0.43 -6.71 0.98
CA ILE A 12 0.05 -5.81 2.08
C ILE A 12 1.28 -5.05 2.58
N PHE A 13 2.41 -5.75 2.77
CA PHE A 13 3.66 -5.14 3.22
C PHE A 13 4.19 -4.10 2.23
N ALA A 14 4.22 -4.42 0.94
CA ALA A 14 4.65 -3.49 -0.11
C ALA A 14 3.73 -2.26 -0.18
N SER A 15 2.41 -2.47 -0.07
CA SER A 15 1.42 -1.40 -0.04
C SER A 15 1.65 -0.47 1.14
N PHE A 16 1.87 -1.03 2.34
CA PHE A 16 2.15 -0.27 3.55
C PHE A 16 3.46 0.53 3.44
N LEU A 17 4.48 -0.03 2.79
CA LEU A 17 5.76 0.65 2.56
C LEU A 17 5.60 1.84 1.60
N ILE A 18 4.81 1.68 0.53
CA ILE A 18 4.46 2.78 -0.39
C ILE A 18 3.72 3.88 0.36
N GLY A 19 2.68 3.53 1.12
CA GLY A 19 1.94 4.48 1.94
C GLY A 19 2.84 5.21 2.93
N SER A 20 3.67 4.49 3.68
CA SER A 20 4.60 5.09 4.66
C SER A 20 5.58 6.07 4.01
N SER A 21 6.04 5.77 2.79
CA SER A 21 6.90 6.67 2.01
C SER A 21 6.18 7.97 1.64
N VAL A 22 4.91 7.88 1.22
CA VAL A 22 4.05 9.04 0.91
C VAL A 22 3.76 9.88 2.16
N GLY A 23 3.48 9.23 3.29
CA GLY A 23 3.28 9.91 4.57
C GLY A 23 4.53 10.63 5.08
N TRP A 24 5.70 10.00 4.95
CA TRP A 24 6.98 10.62 5.28
C TRP A 24 7.27 11.83 4.39
N TRP A 25 7.05 11.70 3.08
CA TRP A 25 7.16 12.80 2.14
C TRP A 25 6.23 13.96 2.51
N SER A 26 4.99 13.65 2.90
CA SER A 26 4.03 14.67 3.36
C SER A 26 4.51 15.42 4.59
N ARG A 27 5.16 14.77 5.57
CA ARG A 27 5.77 15.48 6.71
C ARG A 27 6.90 16.39 6.30
N MET A 28 7.75 15.97 5.35
CA MET A 28 8.85 16.82 4.88
C MET A 28 8.36 18.11 4.23
N HIS A 29 7.19 18.07 3.58
CA HIS A 29 6.59 19.21 2.88
C HIS A 29 5.70 20.07 3.79
N GLY A 30 5.90 20.00 5.11
CA GLY A 30 5.16 20.80 6.08
C GLY A 30 3.73 20.30 6.35
N GLY A 31 3.41 19.06 5.96
CA GLY A 31 2.14 18.43 6.31
C GLY A 31 2.09 18.09 7.80
N ASP A 32 1.05 18.57 8.48
CA ASP A 32 0.76 18.22 9.86
C ASP A 32 0.59 16.70 10.04
N SER A 33 0.69 16.22 11.29
CA SER A 33 0.53 14.80 11.62
C SER A 33 -0.72 14.16 11.02
N LEU A 34 -1.84 14.89 10.95
CA LEU A 34 -3.09 14.40 10.36
C LEU A 34 -2.98 14.21 8.83
N ILE A 35 -2.32 15.15 8.15
CA ILE A 35 -2.09 15.10 6.70
C ILE A 35 -1.15 13.94 6.38
N ALA A 36 -0.09 13.76 7.17
CA ALA A 36 0.83 12.64 7.00
C ALA A 36 0.14 11.28 7.19
N VAL A 37 -0.76 11.16 8.16
CA VAL A 37 -1.56 9.93 8.37
C VAL A 37 -2.52 9.69 7.21
N ALA A 38 -3.25 10.72 6.76
CA ALA A 38 -4.15 10.63 5.62
C ALA A 38 -3.40 10.22 4.34
N ALA A 39 -2.24 10.83 4.11
CA ALA A 39 -1.37 10.54 2.98
C ALA A 39 -0.79 9.12 3.05
N THR A 40 -0.44 8.63 4.26
CA THR A 40 -0.01 7.25 4.48
C THR A 40 -1.11 6.26 4.13
N LEU A 41 -2.33 6.51 4.60
CA LEU A 41 -3.48 5.65 4.37
C LEU A 41 -3.84 5.63 2.88
N ALA A 42 -3.93 6.80 2.25
CA ALA A 42 -4.21 6.94 0.83
C ALA A 42 -3.16 6.25 -0.04
N GLY A 43 -1.87 6.44 0.28
CA GLY A 43 -0.78 5.77 -0.43
C GLY A 43 -0.78 4.25 -0.24
N THR A 44 -1.19 3.75 0.92
CA THR A 44 -1.33 2.30 1.18
C THR A 44 -2.45 1.70 0.33
N VAL A 45 -3.61 2.35 0.31
CA VAL A 45 -4.76 1.89 -0.49
C VAL A 45 -4.43 1.95 -1.99
N ALA A 46 -3.84 3.06 -2.45
CA ALA A 46 -3.43 3.20 -3.85
C ALA A 46 -2.38 2.16 -4.24
N GLY A 47 -1.37 1.92 -3.38
CA GLY A 47 -0.36 0.90 -3.59
C GLY A 47 -0.96 -0.50 -3.73
N TYR A 48 -1.91 -0.86 -2.86
CA TYR A 48 -2.61 -2.14 -2.93
C TYR A 48 -3.38 -2.29 -4.24
N LEU A 49 -4.14 -1.27 -4.63
CA LEU A 49 -4.90 -1.29 -5.88
C LEU A 49 -3.99 -1.43 -7.10
N VAL A 50 -2.87 -0.71 -7.14
CA VAL A 50 -1.90 -0.81 -8.23
C VAL A 50 -1.32 -2.22 -8.29
N ILE A 51 -0.86 -2.77 -7.17
CA ILE A 51 -0.27 -4.11 -7.12
C ILE A 51 -1.28 -5.15 -7.57
N VAL A 52 -2.50 -5.13 -7.03
CA VAL A 52 -3.58 -6.07 -7.44
C VAL A 52 -3.91 -5.92 -8.92
N THR A 53 -4.00 -4.68 -9.43
CA THR A 53 -4.29 -4.42 -10.84
C THR A 53 -3.18 -4.99 -11.74
N VAL A 54 -1.91 -4.81 -11.37
CA VAL A 54 -0.76 -5.36 -12.09
C VAL A 54 -0.78 -6.88 -12.06
N LEU A 55 -0.97 -7.51 -10.89
CA LEU A 55 -1.06 -8.97 -10.81
C LEU A 55 -2.20 -9.52 -11.68
N ARG A 56 -3.36 -8.86 -11.66
CA ARG A 56 -4.51 -9.25 -12.48
C ARG A 56 -4.23 -9.09 -13.97
N ALA A 57 -3.55 -8.03 -14.38
CA ALA A 57 -3.14 -7.80 -15.76
C ALA A 57 -2.11 -8.83 -16.25
N MET A 58 -1.26 -9.34 -15.35
CA MET A 58 -0.31 -10.42 -15.65
C MET A 58 -0.94 -11.83 -15.63
N GLY A 59 -2.27 -11.94 -15.49
CA GLY A 59 -2.97 -13.22 -15.51
C GLY A 59 -2.83 -14.03 -14.21
N HIS A 60 -2.31 -13.43 -13.14
CA HIS A 60 -2.31 -14.06 -11.82
C HIS A 60 -3.69 -13.87 -11.17
N PRO A 61 -4.43 -14.95 -10.86
CA PRO A 61 -5.67 -14.85 -10.11
C PRO A 61 -5.36 -14.46 -8.67
N VAL A 62 -5.48 -13.17 -8.36
CA VAL A 62 -5.54 -12.68 -6.98
C VAL A 62 -6.97 -12.98 -6.50
N ARG A 63 -7.11 -13.94 -5.58
CA ARG A 63 -8.40 -14.40 -5.05
C ARG A 63 -8.69 -13.75 -3.70
#